data_AF-A0A0V8RXH9-F1
#
_entry.id   AF-A0A0V8RXH9-F1
#
_cell.length_a   1.000
_cell.length_b   1.000
_cell.length_c   1.000
_cell.angle_alpha   90.00
_cell.angle_beta   90.00
_cell.angle_gamma   90.00
#
_symmetry.space_group_name_H-M   'P 1'
#
loop_
_entity.id
_entity.type
_entity.pdbx_description
1 polymer ?
#
loop_
_entity_poly.entity_id
_entity_poly.type
_entity_poly.pdbx_seq_one_letter_code
_entity_poly.pdbx_strand_id
1 'polypeptide(L)'
;MASEYLSKLKDLIKPKAQEKGIKVMVVGSTMKLVKDGNTVMNIADKGEIVELSFKGKKYTYDKWYTKPEHLAATITRTLDVQL
;
A
#
# COMPACT_ATOMS: atom_id res chain seq x y z
N MET A 1 15.49 3.74 -7.33
CA MET A 1 15.40 2.52 -6.51
C MET A 1 14.08 2.54 -5.75
N ALA A 2 13.45 1.39 -5.54
CA ALA A 2 12.25 1.33 -4.70
C ALA A 2 12.64 1.58 -3.23
N SER A 3 11.78 2.28 -2.49
CA SER A 3 11.99 2.44 -1.05
C SER A 3 12.02 1.06 -0.35
N GLU A 4 12.92 0.89 0.62
CA GLU A 4 12.95 -0.30 1.47
C GLU A 4 11.60 -0.51 2.18
N TYR A 5 10.98 0.58 2.63
CA TYR A 5 9.67 0.56 3.28
C TYR A 5 8.60 -0.02 2.34
N LEU A 6 8.53 0.48 1.11
CA LEU A 6 7.55 0.00 0.13
C LEU A 6 7.86 -1.41 -0.36
N SER A 7 9.13 -1.81 -0.39
CA SER A 7 9.53 -3.17 -0.76
C SER A 7 9.03 -4.17 0.29
N LYS A 8 9.30 -3.91 1.57
CA LYS A 8 8.77 -4.70 2.69
C LYS A 8 7.24 -4.72 2.72
N LEU A 9 6.61 -3.56 2.56
CA LEU A 9 5.15 -3.45 2.52
C LEU A 9 4.54 -4.31 1.40
N LYS A 10 5.16 -4.29 0.20
CA LYS A 10 4.70 -5.08 -0.95
C LYS A 10 4.72 -6.57 -0.62
N ASP A 11 5.82 -7.07 -0.07
CA ASP A 11 5.97 -8.50 0.22
C ASP A 11 4.94 -8.97 1.25
N LEU A 12 4.60 -8.12 2.23
CA LEU A 12 3.59 -8.40 3.25
C LEU A 12 2.16 -8.45 2.69
N ILE A 13 1.80 -7.55 1.77
CA ILE A 13 0.41 -7.47 1.26
C ILE A 13 0.18 -8.30 -0.01
N LYS A 14 1.25 -8.68 -0.72
CA LYS A 14 1.17 -9.36 -2.03
C LYS A 14 0.34 -10.65 -1.99
N PRO A 15 0.48 -11.57 -1.01
CA PRO A 15 -0.32 -12.79 -0.97
C PRO A 15 -1.82 -12.47 -0.97
N LYS A 16 -2.26 -11.58 -0.06
CA LYS A 16 -3.66 -11.18 0.06
C LYS A 16 -4.18 -10.43 -1.16
N ALA A 17 -3.36 -9.54 -1.71
CA ALA A 17 -3.72 -8.81 -2.92
C ALA A 17 -3.96 -9.77 -4.10
N GLN A 18 -3.10 -10.78 -4.25
CA GLN A 18 -3.24 -11.80 -5.30
C GLN A 18 -4.53 -12.62 -5.16
N GLU A 19 -4.89 -13.05 -3.95
CA GLU A 19 -6.16 -13.76 -3.68
C GLU A 19 -7.39 -12.94 -4.12
N LYS A 20 -7.30 -11.62 -4.04
CA LYS A 20 -8.37 -10.67 -4.43
C LYS A 20 -8.30 -10.21 -5.89
N GLY A 21 -7.38 -10.77 -6.69
CA GLY A 21 -7.15 -10.35 -8.08
C GLY A 21 -6.53 -8.95 -8.23
N ILE A 22 -5.89 -8.44 -7.17
CA ILE A 22 -5.28 -7.11 -7.13
C ILE A 22 -3.80 -7.21 -7.48
N LYS A 23 -3.38 -6.44 -8.48
CA LYS A 23 -1.97 -6.30 -8.86
C LYS A 23 -1.29 -5.24 -8.01
N VAL A 24 -0.14 -5.57 -7.42
CA VAL A 24 0.69 -4.62 -6.66
C VAL A 24 1.89 -4.21 -7.50
N MET A 25 1.98 -2.92 -7.84
CA MET A 25 3.07 -2.35 -8.63
C MET A 25 3.84 -1.34 -7.79
N VAL A 26 5.17 -1.33 -7.90
CA VAL A 26 6.02 -0.32 -7.24
C VAL A 26 6.82 0.40 -8.33
N VAL A 27 6.68 1.72 -8.39
CA VAL A 27 7.34 2.61 -9.34
C VAL A 27 7.98 3.74 -8.56
N GLY A 28 9.32 3.74 -8.50
CA GLY A 28 10.07 4.72 -7.69
C GLY A 28 9.66 4.67 -6.21
N SER A 29 9.23 5.81 -5.69
CA SER A 29 8.74 5.97 -4.32
C SER A 29 7.22 5.81 -4.19
N THR A 30 6.56 5.18 -5.15
CA THR A 30 5.10 4.97 -5.13
C THR A 30 4.74 3.51 -5.37
N MET A 31 3.79 3.00 -4.60
CA MET A 31 3.15 1.71 -4.77
C MET A 31 1.68 1.91 -5.19
N LYS A 32 1.23 1.16 -6.18
CA LYS A 32 -0.15 1.15 -6.67
C LYS A 32 -0.75 -0.24 -6.53
N LEU A 33 -1.96 -0.31 -6.02
CA LEU A 33 -2.81 -1.50 -6.07
C LEU A 33 -3.84 -1.28 -7.17
N VAL A 34 -3.86 -2.20 -8.13
CA VAL A 34 -4.69 -2.13 -9.33
C VAL A 34 -5.63 -3.32 -9.36
N LYS A 35 -6.94 -3.05 -9.47
CA LYS A 35 -7.99 -4.05 -9.64
C LYS A 35 -8.79 -3.71 -10.89
N ASP A 36 -8.98 -4.66 -11.79
CA ASP A 36 -9.75 -4.47 -13.03
C ASP A 36 -9.32 -3.25 -13.86
N GLY A 37 -8.00 -3.02 -13.96
CA GLY A 37 -7.41 -1.89 -14.68
C GLY A 37 -7.46 -0.54 -13.94
N ASN A 38 -8.15 -0.46 -12.81
CA ASN A 38 -8.30 0.76 -12.02
C ASN A 38 -7.37 0.76 -10.81
N THR A 39 -6.74 1.91 -10.52
CA THR A 39 -5.97 2.08 -9.28
C THR A 39 -6.94 2.24 -8.12
N VAL A 40 -7.01 1.24 -7.24
CA VAL A 40 -7.90 1.24 -6.07
C VAL A 40 -7.23 1.87 -4.85
N MET A 41 -5.90 1.78 -4.75
CA MET A 41 -5.12 2.36 -3.66
C MET A 41 -3.74 2.80 -4.17
N ASN A 42 -3.25 3.92 -3.67
CA ASN A 42 -1.92 4.44 -3.97
C ASN A 42 -1.19 4.76 -2.66
N ILE A 43 0.05 4.31 -2.52
CA ILE A 43 0.89 4.52 -1.35
C ILE A 43 2.16 5.21 -1.80
N ALA A 44 2.43 6.43 -1.34
CA ALA A 44 3.62 7.19 -1.68
C ALA A 44 4.53 7.32 -0.46
N ASP A 45 5.79 6.94 -0.63
CA ASP A 45 6.85 7.17 0.32
C ASP A 45 7.45 8.57 0.10
N LYS A 46 7.42 9.41 1.14
CA LYS A 46 7.93 10.78 1.11
C LYS A 46 9.03 11.03 2.15
N GLY A 47 9.86 10.02 2.41
CA GLY A 47 10.95 10.14 3.38
C GLY A 47 10.49 9.76 4.78
N GLU A 48 10.16 10.74 5.63
CA GLU A 48 9.74 10.49 7.02
C GLU A 48 8.29 10.02 7.13
N ILE A 49 7.48 10.27 6.10
CA ILE A 49 6.07 9.92 6.06
C ILE A 49 5.74 8.98 4.90
N VAL A 50 4.59 8.32 5.04
CA VAL A 50 3.93 7.56 3.97
C VAL A 50 2.52 8.07 3.80
N GLU A 51 2.13 8.35 2.56
CA GLU A 51 0.79 8.80 2.20
C GLU A 51 0.03 7.68 1.50
N LEU A 52 -1.10 7.26 2.07
CA LEU A 52 -2.02 6.30 1.47
C LEU A 52 -3.24 7.05 0.94
N SER A 53 -3.59 6.82 -0.32
CA SER A 53 -4.79 7.32 -0.96
C SER A 53 -5.73 6.17 -1.30
N PHE A 54 -6.97 6.25 -0.84
CA PHE A 54 -8.00 5.21 -1.03
C PHE A 54 -9.39 5.85 -1.07
N LYS A 55 -10.20 5.52 -2.08
CA LYS A 55 -11.57 6.05 -2.28
C LYS A 55 -11.67 7.59 -2.13
N GLY A 56 -10.73 8.32 -2.73
CA GLY A 56 -10.69 9.79 -2.69
C GLY A 56 -10.23 10.38 -1.35
N LYS A 57 -9.98 9.55 -0.33
CA LYS A 57 -9.42 9.99 0.95
C LYS A 57 -7.91 9.78 0.97
N LYS A 58 -7.22 10.68 1.67
CA LYS A 58 -5.78 10.64 1.88
C LYS A 58 -5.48 10.49 3.36
N TYR A 59 -4.60 9.56 3.68
CA TYR A 59 -4.14 9.22 5.03
C TYR A 59 -2.63 9.36 5.07
N THR A 60 -2.12 10.07 6.06
CA THR A 60 -0.68 10.28 6.23
C THR A 60 -0.23 9.56 7.49
N TYR A 61 0.85 8.80 7.37
CA TYR A 61 1.44 8.01 8.45
C TYR A 61 2.88 8.44 8.66
N ASP A 62 3.24 8.70 9.91
CA ASP A 62 4.62 8.90 10.32
C ASP A 62 5.31 7.53 10.44
N LYS A 63 6.50 7.39 9.82
CA LYS A 63 7.23 6.12 9.79
C LYS A 63 7.93 5.76 11.09
N TRP A 64 8.17 6.70 12.00
CA TRP A 64 8.67 6.36 13.34
C TRP A 64 7.67 5.48 14.10
N TYR A 65 6.38 5.69 13.86
CA TYR A 65 5.32 4.94 14.54
C TYR A 65 4.68 3.86 13.65
N THR A 66 4.71 4.06 12.34
CA THR A 66 4.02 3.18 11.38
C THR A 66 5.02 2.34 10.60
N LYS A 67 5.47 1.25 11.21
CA LYS A 67 6.28 0.24 10.51
C LYS A 67 5.51 -0.39 9.35
N PRO A 68 6.18 -0.96 8.33
CA PRO A 68 5.52 -1.61 7.19
C PRO A 68 4.47 -2.65 7.59
N GLU A 69 4.70 -3.40 8.68
CA GLU A 69 3.81 -4.42 9.21
C GLU A 69 2.48 -3.83 9.71
N HIS A 70 2.53 -2.66 10.36
CA HIS A 70 1.33 -1.96 10.86
C HIS A 70 0.45 -1.49 9.69
N LEU A 71 1.09 -0.91 8.67
CA LEU A 71 0.37 -0.46 7.48
C LEU A 71 -0.15 -1.64 6.65
N ALA A 72 0.63 -2.73 6.54
CA ALA A 72 0.21 -3.96 5.87
C ALA A 72 -1.06 -4.53 6.49
N ALA A 73 -1.13 -4.62 7.82
CA ALA A 73 -2.32 -5.10 8.52
C ALA A 73 -3.57 -4.26 8.19
N THR A 74 -3.41 -2.92 8.14
CA THR A 74 -4.48 -1.99 7.76
C THR A 74 -4.92 -2.18 6.30
N ILE A 75 -3.96 -2.32 5.38
CA ILE A 75 -4.24 -2.56 3.97
C ILE A 75 -4.97 -3.89 3.80
N THR A 76 -4.44 -4.99 4.32
CA THR A 76 -5.05 -6.34 4.26
C THR A 76 -6.48 -6.32 4.79
N ARG A 77 -6.73 -5.70 5.95
CA ARG A 77 -8.08 -5.52 6.51
C ARG A 77 -8.99 -4.76 5.56
N THR A 78 -8.48 -3.70 4.94
CA THR A 78 -9.23 -2.90 3.96
C THR A 78 -9.55 -3.71 2.71
N LEU A 79 -8.60 -4.52 2.22
CA LEU A 79 -8.82 -5.42 1.08
C LEU A 79 -9.88 -6.49 1.36
N ASP A 80 -10.05 -6.91 2.62
CA ASP A 80 -11.10 -7.88 2.97
C ASP A 80 -12.49 -7.27 3.05
N VAL A 81 -12.59 -6.09 3.67
CA VAL A 81 -13.90 -5.49 4.01
C VAL A 81 -14.46 -4.64 2.88
N GLN A 82 -13.59 -4.06 2.04
CA GLN A 82 -13.98 -3.00 1.12
C GLN A 82 -13.70 -3.29 -0.36
N LEU A 83 -13.08 -4.43 -0.70
CA LEU A 83 -12.69 -4.85 -2.04
C LEU A 83 -12.86 -6.36 -2.25
#